data_AF-D1NTG0-F1
#
_entry.id   AF-D1NTG0-F1
#
_cell.length_a   1.000
_cell.length_b   1.000
_cell.length_c   1.000
_cell.angle_alpha   90.00
_cell.angle_beta   90.00
_cell.angle_gamma   90.00
#
_symmetry.space_group_name_H-M   'P 1'
#
loop_
_entity.id
_entity.type
_entity.pdbx_description
1 polymer ?
#
loop_
_entity_poly.entity_id
_entity_poly.type
_entity_poly.pdbx_seq_one_letter_code
_entity_poly.pdbx_strand_id
1 'polypeptide(L)'
;MAVVTFTEADYTRFRAMLRFFVQQADADEQQGHVDQPAVYPDDNGEFCKHYDVQPDLFMYPGNLNYGVHLSLRGKFGTSASTYMNIWDTWIVIEPVFTGEGKDRRVTALRTGLKADAGFATTEELPSPDELTFTLDQLDLNGAMEQLPNEHVKQMLDLDWQLLRLHLQHKIERRKEEQLNEADRF
;
A
#
# COMPACT_ATOMS: atom_id res chain seq x y z
N MET A 1 8.68 1.52 -20.53
CA MET A 1 7.74 2.17 -19.59
C MET A 1 8.08 3.65 -19.48
N ALA A 2 7.08 4.52 -19.39
CA ALA A 2 7.31 5.96 -19.22
C ALA A 2 8.01 6.23 -17.87
N VAL A 3 8.91 7.20 -17.85
CA VAL A 3 9.46 7.74 -16.61
C VAL A 3 8.35 8.56 -15.96
N VAL A 4 7.94 8.17 -14.75
CA VAL A 4 7.03 8.95 -13.92
C VAL A 4 7.87 9.81 -12.99
N THR A 5 7.50 11.08 -12.90
CA THR A 5 8.02 12.03 -11.91
C THR A 5 6.82 12.51 -11.11
N PHE A 6 6.82 12.24 -9.81
CA PHE A 6 5.75 12.69 -8.92
C PHE A 6 5.89 14.19 -8.65
N THR A 7 4.74 14.86 -8.59
CA THR A 7 4.66 16.28 -8.23
C THR A 7 4.53 16.44 -6.72
N GLU A 8 4.72 17.67 -6.21
CA GLU A 8 4.45 17.99 -4.80
C GLU A 8 3.00 17.69 -4.41
N ALA A 9 2.05 17.87 -5.34
CA ALA A 9 0.65 17.52 -5.12
C ALA A 9 0.45 16.01 -4.96
N ASP A 10 1.18 15.18 -5.71
CA ASP A 10 1.13 13.73 -5.57
C ASP A 10 1.66 13.29 -4.20
N TYR A 11 2.81 13.82 -3.77
CA TYR A 11 3.33 13.51 -2.44
C TYR A 11 2.40 14.00 -1.32
N THR A 12 1.74 15.13 -1.50
CA THR A 12 0.78 15.68 -0.52
C THR A 12 -0.45 14.79 -0.41
N ARG A 13 -0.97 14.33 -1.55
CA ARG A 13 -2.08 13.37 -1.62
C ARG A 13 -1.67 12.02 -1.00
N PHE A 14 -0.44 11.57 -1.25
CA PHE A 14 0.10 10.36 -0.64
C PHE A 14 0.16 10.46 0.88
N ARG A 15 0.67 11.58 1.43
CA ARG A 15 0.60 11.83 2.88
C ARG A 15 -0.84 11.74 3.42
N ALA A 16 -1.80 12.35 2.72
CA ALA A 16 -3.21 12.31 3.11
C ALA A 16 -3.77 10.89 3.11
N MET A 17 -3.41 10.07 2.12
CA MET A 17 -3.81 8.67 2.03
C MET A 17 -3.22 7.84 3.18
N LEU A 18 -1.92 8.00 3.47
CA LEU A 18 -1.26 7.34 4.61
C LEU A 18 -1.90 7.75 5.94
N ARG A 19 -2.19 9.05 6.11
CA ARG A 19 -2.88 9.57 7.30
C ARG A 19 -4.25 8.95 7.48
N PHE A 20 -5.07 8.94 6.42
CA PHE A 20 -6.39 8.30 6.44
C PHE A 20 -6.27 6.83 6.87
N PHE A 21 -5.35 6.09 6.25
CA PHE A 21 -5.16 4.67 6.54
C PHE A 21 -4.75 4.42 8.00
N VAL A 22 -3.80 5.19 8.53
CA VAL A 22 -3.38 5.09 9.94
C VAL A 22 -4.54 5.41 10.89
N GLN A 23 -5.31 6.46 10.61
CA GLN A 23 -6.44 6.86 11.44
C GLN A 23 -7.50 5.76 11.53
N GLN A 24 -7.83 5.11 10.43
CA GLN A 24 -8.79 4.01 10.44
C GLN A 24 -8.22 2.73 11.07
N ALA A 25 -6.95 2.41 10.80
CA ALA A 25 -6.29 1.30 11.44
C ALA A 25 -6.24 1.43 12.98
N ASP A 26 -5.97 2.63 13.49
CA ASP A 26 -6.01 2.92 14.93
C ASP A 26 -7.44 2.89 15.49
N ALA A 27 -8.42 3.43 14.76
CA ALA A 27 -9.81 3.41 15.17
C ALA A 27 -10.34 1.98 15.29
N ASP A 28 -10.12 1.15 14.27
CA ASP A 28 -10.53 -0.26 14.24
C ASP A 28 -9.88 -1.05 15.39
N GLU A 29 -8.61 -0.78 15.69
CA GLU A 29 -7.87 -1.40 16.80
C GLU A 29 -8.47 -1.00 18.16
N GLN A 30 -8.76 0.29 18.36
CA GLN A 30 -9.35 0.80 19.62
C GLN A 30 -10.78 0.29 19.85
N GLN A 31 -11.57 0.19 18.78
CA GLN A 31 -12.93 -0.34 18.82
C GLN A 31 -12.97 -1.87 18.94
N GLY A 32 -11.87 -2.55 18.60
CA GLY A 32 -11.77 -4.01 18.55
C GLY A 32 -12.64 -4.65 17.47
N HIS A 33 -13.09 -3.87 16.48
CA HIS A 33 -13.80 -4.30 15.27
C HIS A 33 -13.70 -3.22 14.18
N VAL A 34 -14.00 -3.59 12.92
CA VAL A 34 -14.20 -2.60 11.84
C VAL A 34 -15.69 -2.27 11.75
N ASP A 35 -16.04 -0.99 11.85
CA ASP A 35 -17.42 -0.49 11.75
C ASP A 35 -18.06 -0.88 10.41
N GLN A 36 -17.36 -0.66 9.31
CA GLN A 36 -17.77 -1.09 7.97
C GLN A 36 -16.63 -1.79 7.22
N PRO A 37 -16.54 -3.11 7.33
CA PRO A 37 -15.54 -3.92 6.66
C PRO A 37 -15.61 -3.70 5.15
N ALA A 38 -14.49 -3.28 4.55
CA ALA A 38 -14.48 -2.87 3.16
C ALA A 38 -13.11 -3.07 2.51
N VAL A 39 -13.14 -3.23 1.19
CA VAL A 39 -11.95 -3.32 0.33
C VAL A 39 -12.11 -2.30 -0.77
N TYR A 40 -11.24 -1.30 -0.83
CA TYR A 40 -11.16 -0.36 -1.95
C TYR A 40 -10.15 -0.86 -2.98
N PRO A 41 -10.35 -0.59 -4.29
CA PRO A 41 -11.61 -0.22 -4.93
C PRO A 41 -12.71 -1.24 -4.62
N ASP A 42 -13.91 -0.76 -4.26
CA ASP A 42 -15.07 -1.62 -4.01
C ASP A 42 -16.02 -1.59 -5.20
N ASP A 43 -16.56 -2.75 -5.58
CA ASP A 43 -17.41 -2.90 -6.76
C ASP A 43 -18.70 -2.07 -6.68
N ASN A 44 -19.13 -1.71 -5.46
CA ASN A 44 -20.37 -1.00 -5.21
C ASN A 44 -20.17 0.52 -5.00
N GLY A 45 -18.93 1.01 -4.97
CA GLY A 45 -18.60 2.43 -4.77
C GLY A 45 -18.98 3.01 -3.40
N GLU A 46 -19.22 2.18 -2.40
CA GLU A 46 -19.65 2.58 -1.06
C GLU A 46 -18.47 2.88 -0.13
N PHE A 47 -17.24 2.42 -0.44
CA PHE A 47 -16.07 2.68 0.40
C PHE A 47 -15.81 4.19 0.58
N CYS A 48 -15.65 4.90 -0.53
CA CYS A 48 -15.33 6.34 -0.52
C CYS A 48 -16.44 7.15 0.15
N LYS A 49 -17.70 6.77 -0.08
CA LYS A 49 -18.88 7.39 0.51
C LYS A 49 -18.98 7.14 2.01
N HIS A 50 -18.70 5.92 2.46
CA HIS A 50 -18.74 5.58 3.88
C HIS A 50 -17.67 6.33 4.67
N TYR A 51 -16.46 6.36 4.13
CA TYR A 51 -15.31 6.97 4.78
C TYR A 51 -15.13 8.47 4.48
N ASP A 52 -16.04 9.07 3.71
CA ASP A 52 -15.98 10.48 3.28
C ASP A 52 -14.63 10.87 2.64
N VAL A 53 -14.12 9.99 1.78
CA VAL A 53 -12.86 10.20 1.05
C VAL A 53 -13.12 10.26 -0.45
N GLN A 54 -12.31 11.04 -1.17
CA GLN A 54 -12.40 11.14 -2.62
C GLN A 54 -11.68 9.95 -3.29
N PRO A 55 -12.21 9.37 -4.38
CA PRO A 55 -11.59 8.22 -5.06
C PRO A 55 -10.17 8.48 -5.58
N ASP A 56 -9.87 9.72 -5.97
CA ASP A 56 -8.57 10.13 -6.48
C ASP A 56 -7.46 10.12 -5.40
N LEU A 57 -7.82 10.05 -4.12
CA LEU A 57 -6.89 9.88 -3.00
C LEU A 57 -5.98 8.66 -3.18
N PHE A 58 -6.48 7.62 -3.86
CA PHE A 58 -5.81 6.34 -4.04
C PHE A 58 -5.21 6.15 -5.44
N MET A 59 -5.29 7.17 -6.31
CA MET A 59 -4.83 7.10 -7.70
C MET A 59 -3.63 8.03 -7.93
N TYR A 60 -2.57 7.49 -8.54
CA TYR A 60 -1.33 8.21 -8.81
C TYR A 60 -0.85 8.00 -10.25
N PRO A 61 -0.01 8.90 -10.78
CA PRO A 61 0.58 8.74 -12.11
C PRO A 61 1.24 7.38 -12.31
N GLY A 62 1.22 6.87 -13.55
CA GLY A 62 1.85 5.58 -13.88
C GLY A 62 1.02 4.35 -13.56
N ASN A 63 -0.31 4.51 -13.34
CA ASN A 63 -1.22 3.45 -12.88
C ASN A 63 -0.88 2.90 -11.49
N LEU A 64 -0.20 3.71 -10.67
CA LEU A 64 0.01 3.40 -9.27
C LEU A 64 -1.31 3.66 -8.53
N ASN A 65 -2.13 2.62 -8.43
CA ASN A 65 -3.44 2.66 -7.79
C ASN A 65 -3.41 1.83 -6.52
N TYR A 66 -3.80 2.41 -5.40
CA TYR A 66 -3.83 1.72 -4.11
C TYR A 66 -5.21 1.13 -3.87
N GLY A 67 -5.21 -0.14 -3.46
CA GLY A 67 -6.31 -0.76 -2.75
C GLY A 67 -6.12 -0.64 -1.24
N VAL A 68 -7.23 -0.57 -0.52
CA VAL A 68 -7.26 -0.50 0.95
C VAL A 68 -8.07 -1.66 1.46
N HIS A 69 -7.54 -2.43 2.41
CA HIS A 69 -8.22 -3.58 3.00
C HIS A 69 -8.44 -3.34 4.49
N LEU A 70 -9.71 -3.30 4.91
CA LEU A 70 -10.16 -3.23 6.30
C LEU A 70 -11.11 -4.42 6.58
N SER A 71 -10.59 -5.52 7.11
CA SER A 71 -11.26 -6.84 7.09
C SER A 71 -11.75 -7.37 8.45
N LEU A 72 -12.80 -8.20 8.39
CA LEU A 72 -13.61 -8.75 9.49
C LEU A 72 -13.05 -9.97 10.24
N ARG A 73 -11.90 -10.53 9.84
CA ARG A 73 -11.52 -11.92 10.21
C ARG A 73 -11.04 -12.11 11.66
N GLY A 74 -11.72 -11.49 12.64
CA GLY A 74 -11.53 -11.70 14.09
C GLY A 74 -10.16 -11.29 14.62
N LYS A 75 -9.35 -10.61 13.80
CA LYS A 75 -8.02 -10.11 14.09
C LYS A 75 -7.92 -8.69 13.54
N PHE A 76 -8.66 -7.77 14.12
CA PHE A 76 -8.70 -6.36 13.72
C PHE A 76 -7.38 -5.67 14.02
N GLY A 77 -7.07 -4.59 13.30
CA GLY A 77 -5.82 -3.85 13.47
C GLY A 77 -4.59 -4.78 13.45
N THR A 78 -4.54 -5.71 12.51
CA THR A 78 -3.34 -6.53 12.28
C THR A 78 -2.92 -6.38 10.82
N SER A 79 -1.64 -6.55 10.53
CA SER A 79 -1.14 -6.52 9.15
C SER A 79 -1.77 -7.58 8.23
N ALA A 80 -2.46 -8.58 8.79
CA ALA A 80 -3.19 -9.60 8.03
C ALA A 80 -4.62 -9.19 7.64
N SER A 81 -5.19 -8.18 8.28
CA SER A 81 -6.58 -7.72 8.08
C SER A 81 -6.71 -6.25 7.70
N THR A 82 -5.67 -5.46 7.99
CA THR A 82 -5.58 -4.02 7.79
C THR A 82 -4.30 -3.73 7.02
N TYR A 83 -4.40 -3.45 5.72
CA TYR A 83 -3.26 -3.13 4.85
C TYR A 83 -3.71 -2.33 3.62
N MET A 84 -2.76 -1.66 2.97
CA MET A 84 -2.93 -1.17 1.60
C MET A 84 -2.05 -1.98 0.67
N ASN A 85 -2.42 -2.07 -0.59
CA ASN A 85 -1.59 -2.67 -1.62
C ASN A 85 -1.70 -1.90 -2.93
N ILE A 86 -0.68 -1.96 -3.77
CA ILE A 86 -0.86 -1.52 -5.15
C ILE A 86 -1.71 -2.58 -5.86
N TRP A 87 -2.81 -2.14 -6.47
CA TRP A 87 -3.84 -3.00 -7.06
C TRP A 87 -3.23 -4.03 -8.03
N ASP A 88 -3.73 -5.28 -7.96
CA ASP A 88 -3.22 -6.44 -8.71
C ASP A 88 -1.73 -6.76 -8.49
N THR A 89 -1.16 -6.30 -7.37
CA THR A 89 0.22 -6.63 -6.97
C THR A 89 0.31 -7.05 -5.49
N TRP A 90 1.50 -7.53 -5.13
CA TRP A 90 1.88 -7.90 -3.77
C TRP A 90 2.75 -6.85 -3.08
N ILE A 91 2.76 -5.63 -3.63
CA ILE A 91 3.45 -4.50 -3.03
C ILE A 91 2.48 -3.89 -2.02
N VAL A 92 2.83 -3.94 -0.75
CA VAL A 92 1.93 -3.66 0.37
C VAL A 92 2.50 -2.56 1.26
N ILE A 93 1.60 -1.77 1.83
CA ILE A 93 1.87 -0.92 2.98
C ILE A 93 1.09 -1.50 4.16
N GLU A 94 1.82 -1.95 5.17
CA GLU A 94 1.27 -2.58 6.37
C GLU A 94 1.51 -1.70 7.60
N PRO A 95 0.52 -1.56 8.49
CA PRO A 95 0.69 -0.91 9.78
C PRO A 95 1.47 -1.82 10.74
N VAL A 96 2.40 -1.23 11.48
CA VAL A 96 3.11 -1.86 12.58
C VAL A 96 2.48 -1.39 13.88
N PHE A 97 1.86 -2.32 14.59
CA PHE A 97 1.23 -2.07 15.88
C PHE A 97 2.17 -2.37 17.03
N THR A 98 2.16 -1.50 18.05
CA THR A 98 2.89 -1.72 19.32
C THR A 98 1.99 -1.37 20.50
N GLY A 99 2.32 -1.87 21.69
CA GLY A 99 1.46 -1.81 22.87
C GLY A 99 0.60 -3.07 23.04
N GLU A 100 -0.18 -3.10 24.12
CA GLU A 100 -1.03 -4.24 24.47
C GLU A 100 -2.44 -3.77 24.85
N GLY A 101 -3.44 -4.63 24.60
CA GLY A 101 -4.83 -4.32 24.95
C GLY A 101 -5.30 -3.00 24.35
N LYS A 102 -5.77 -2.09 25.20
CA LYS A 102 -6.32 -0.79 24.78
C LYS A 102 -5.27 0.25 24.36
N ASP A 103 -3.99 0.00 24.67
CA ASP A 103 -2.88 0.89 24.32
C ASP A 103 -2.22 0.48 23.00
N ARG A 104 -2.69 -0.60 22.37
CA ARG A 104 -2.20 -1.06 21.08
C ARG A 104 -2.60 -0.07 19.99
N ARG A 105 -1.61 0.43 19.26
CA ARG A 105 -1.75 1.46 18.21
C ARG A 105 -0.67 1.33 17.15
N VAL A 106 -0.91 1.92 15.99
CA VAL A 106 0.06 2.04 14.92
C VAL A 106 1.20 2.96 15.37
N THR A 107 2.44 2.53 15.16
CA THR A 107 3.64 3.34 15.44
C THR A 107 4.59 3.42 14.27
N ALA A 108 4.42 2.58 13.26
CA ALA A 108 5.14 2.65 12.00
C ALA A 108 4.29 2.13 10.84
N LEU A 109 4.71 2.49 9.63
CA LEU A 109 4.25 1.87 8.39
C LEU A 109 5.42 1.15 7.74
N ARG A 110 5.17 -0.06 7.27
CA ARG A 110 6.13 -0.87 6.52
C ARG A 110 5.66 -1.00 5.08
N THR A 111 6.49 -0.63 4.11
CA THR A 111 6.23 -0.87 2.69
C THR A 111 7.20 -1.90 2.12
N GLY A 112 6.73 -2.76 1.22
CA GLY A 112 7.57 -3.73 0.53
C GLY A 112 6.80 -4.76 -0.28
N LEU A 113 7.54 -5.74 -0.82
CA LEU A 113 6.97 -6.88 -1.53
C LEU A 113 6.64 -7.99 -0.52
N LYS A 114 5.38 -8.43 -0.47
CA LYS A 114 4.94 -9.50 0.45
C LYS A 114 5.49 -10.87 0.03
N ALA A 115 6.18 -11.57 0.93
CA ALA A 115 6.87 -12.83 0.66
C ALA A 115 5.95 -14.01 0.24
N ASP A 116 4.70 -14.08 0.74
CA ASP A 116 3.75 -15.20 0.49
C ASP A 116 3.00 -15.12 -0.85
N ALA A 117 3.44 -14.26 -1.75
CA ALA A 117 2.79 -13.91 -3.01
C ALA A 117 2.76 -15.00 -4.11
N GLY A 118 3.24 -16.21 -3.83
CA GLY A 118 3.31 -17.27 -4.86
C GLY A 118 4.23 -16.92 -6.03
N PHE A 119 5.16 -15.97 -5.87
CA PHE A 119 6.37 -15.94 -6.68
C PHE A 119 7.17 -17.18 -6.32
N ALA A 120 6.93 -18.26 -7.05
CA ALA A 120 7.83 -19.40 -7.06
C ALA A 120 9.24 -18.84 -7.29
N THR A 121 10.13 -19.08 -6.32
CA THR A 121 11.52 -18.60 -6.23
C THR A 121 11.65 -17.09 -5.93
N THR A 122 11.67 -16.77 -4.64
CA THR A 122 12.22 -15.54 -4.05
C THR A 122 13.72 -15.30 -4.35
N GLU A 123 14.32 -16.02 -5.31
CA GLU A 123 15.71 -15.85 -5.74
C GLU A 123 15.85 -14.87 -6.93
N GLU A 124 14.79 -14.56 -7.67
CA GLU A 124 14.91 -13.84 -8.96
C GLU A 124 14.49 -12.36 -8.95
N LEU A 125 13.72 -11.92 -7.95
CA LEU A 125 13.53 -10.49 -7.71
C LEU A 125 14.55 -10.08 -6.64
N PRO A 126 15.46 -9.13 -6.88
CA PRO A 126 16.23 -8.54 -5.80
C PRO A 126 15.20 -7.92 -4.87
N SER A 127 14.89 -8.57 -3.75
CA SER A 127 13.84 -8.10 -2.84
C SER A 127 14.10 -6.63 -2.55
N PRO A 128 13.10 -5.76 -2.75
CA PRO A 128 13.11 -4.48 -2.08
C PRO A 128 13.55 -4.72 -0.65
N ASP A 129 14.55 -4.07 -0.07
CA ASP A 129 14.59 -4.06 1.39
C ASP A 129 13.26 -3.44 1.82
N GLU A 130 12.46 -4.17 2.60
CA GLU A 130 11.23 -3.61 3.17
C GLU A 130 11.63 -2.36 3.96
N LEU A 131 11.02 -1.22 3.66
CA LEU A 131 11.28 -0.01 4.42
C LEU A 131 10.22 0.14 5.51
N THR A 132 10.69 0.38 6.73
CA THR A 132 9.82 0.71 7.86
C THR A 132 10.11 2.15 8.29
N PHE A 133 9.04 2.96 8.36
CA PHE A 133 9.11 4.34 8.81
C PHE A 133 8.18 4.53 10.01
N THR A 134 8.68 5.12 11.09
CA THR A 134 7.84 5.47 12.25
C THR A 134 6.86 6.59 11.89
N LEU A 135 5.73 6.68 12.61
CA LEU A 135 4.78 7.77 12.39
C LEU A 135 5.41 9.15 12.64
N ASP A 136 6.35 9.24 13.60
CA ASP A 136 7.11 10.47 13.86
C ASP A 136 8.00 10.87 12.67
N GLN A 137 8.62 9.89 11.99
CA GLN A 137 9.39 10.14 10.78
C GLN A 137 8.51 10.58 9.62
N LEU A 138 7.29 10.03 9.50
CA LEU A 138 6.38 10.35 8.41
C LEU A 138 5.64 11.68 8.61
N ASP A 139 5.55 12.19 9.84
CA ASP A 139 4.86 13.43 10.20
C ASP A 139 3.49 13.58 9.50
N LEU A 140 2.68 12.52 9.60
CA LEU A 140 1.39 12.44 8.90
C LEU A 140 0.37 13.48 9.43
N ASN A 141 0.56 13.95 10.66
CA ASN A 141 -0.32 14.92 11.33
C ASN A 141 0.17 16.37 11.21
N GLY A 142 1.30 16.61 10.54
CA GLY A 142 1.76 17.96 10.19
C GLY A 142 0.70 18.73 9.40
N ALA A 143 0.84 20.06 9.38
CA ALA A 143 -0.11 20.93 8.66
C ALA A 143 -0.14 20.55 7.17
N MET A 144 -1.34 20.40 6.59
CA MET A 144 -1.46 19.91 5.22
C MET A 144 -0.89 20.88 4.17
N GLU A 145 -0.75 22.15 4.53
CA GLU A 145 -0.10 23.20 3.74
C GLU A 145 1.43 23.09 3.71
N GLN A 146 2.02 22.32 4.64
CA GLN A 146 3.45 22.04 4.63
C GLN A 146 3.75 20.93 3.63
N LEU A 147 4.84 21.10 2.89
CA LEU A 147 5.33 20.09 1.96
C LEU A 147 5.60 18.76 2.70
N PRO A 148 5.28 17.61 2.10
CA PRO A 148 5.64 16.32 2.64
C PRO A 148 7.14 16.20 2.87
N ASN A 149 7.52 15.56 3.98
CA ASN A 149 8.91 15.32 4.30
C ASN A 149 9.52 14.24 3.38
N GLU A 150 10.85 14.08 3.47
CA GLU A 150 11.59 13.16 2.61
C GLU A 150 11.20 11.69 2.83
N HIS A 151 10.72 11.29 4.00
CA HIS A 151 10.33 9.91 4.29
C HIS A 151 9.02 9.53 3.57
N VAL A 152 8.05 10.45 3.51
CA VAL A 152 6.83 10.25 2.70
C VAL A 152 7.19 10.11 1.22
N LYS A 153 8.12 10.95 0.71
CA LYS A 153 8.58 10.87 -0.68
C LYS A 153 9.28 9.55 -0.98
N GLN A 154 10.20 9.14 -0.10
CA GLN A 154 10.93 7.88 -0.19
C GLN A 154 10.00 6.68 -0.26
N MET A 155 8.92 6.66 0.52
CA MET A 155 7.94 5.57 0.49
C MET A 155 7.20 5.51 -0.85
N LEU A 156 6.68 6.64 -1.36
CA LEU A 156 6.01 6.66 -2.67
C LEU A 156 6.97 6.28 -3.82
N ASP A 157 8.20 6.79 -3.77
CA ASP A 157 9.22 6.51 -4.77
C ASP A 157 9.63 5.03 -4.77
N LEU A 158 9.70 4.40 -3.59
CA LEU A 158 9.95 2.97 -3.47
C LEU A 158 8.81 2.15 -4.05
N ASP A 159 7.57 2.47 -3.70
CA ASP A 159 6.37 1.78 -4.21
C ASP A 159 6.33 1.81 -5.74
N TRP A 160 6.66 2.95 -6.33
CA TRP A 160 6.79 3.08 -7.77
C TRP A 160 7.93 2.22 -8.32
N GLN A 161 9.10 2.21 -7.71
CA GLN A 161 10.23 1.37 -8.14
C GLN A 161 9.86 -0.12 -8.10
N LEU A 162 9.23 -0.57 -7.02
CA LEU A 162 8.72 -1.93 -6.86
C LEU A 162 7.69 -2.27 -7.95
N LEU A 163 6.72 -1.38 -8.21
CA LEU A 163 5.73 -1.58 -9.26
C LEU A 163 6.39 -1.71 -10.62
N ARG A 164 7.40 -0.87 -10.90
CA ARG A 164 8.13 -0.93 -12.16
C ARG A 164 8.83 -2.28 -12.35
N LEU A 165 9.53 -2.75 -11.32
CA LEU A 165 10.19 -4.06 -11.32
C LEU A 165 9.18 -5.19 -11.51
N HIS A 166 8.07 -5.16 -10.77
CA HIS A 166 6.99 -6.14 -10.89
C HIS A 166 6.42 -6.21 -12.32
N LEU A 167 6.11 -5.06 -12.92
CA LEU A 167 5.57 -4.99 -14.28
C LEU A 167 6.57 -5.47 -15.32
N GLN A 168 7.85 -5.13 -15.16
CA GLN A 168 8.91 -5.60 -16.06
C GLN A 168 9.01 -7.13 -16.02
N HIS A 169 9.09 -7.73 -14.83
CA HIS A 169 9.15 -9.18 -14.66
C HIS A 169 7.91 -9.88 -15.22
N LYS A 170 6.71 -9.30 -15.03
CA LYS A 170 5.47 -9.82 -15.61
C LYS A 170 5.49 -9.84 -17.15
N ILE A 171 6.14 -8.85 -17.79
CA ILE A 171 6.30 -8.80 -19.25
C ILE A 171 7.32 -9.84 -19.72
N GLU A 172 8.45 -9.98 -19.02
CA GLU A 172 9.51 -10.93 -19.35
C GLU A 172 9.00 -12.37 -19.29
N ARG A 173 8.36 -12.77 -18.19
CA ARG A 173 7.74 -14.10 -18.05
C ARG A 173 6.72 -14.41 -19.15
N ARG A 174 5.86 -13.44 -19.53
CA ARG A 174 4.90 -13.63 -20.62
C ARG A 174 5.57 -13.86 -21.98
N LYS A 175 6.72 -13.22 -22.23
CA LYS A 175 7.49 -13.45 -23.47
C LYS A 175 8.10 -14.85 -23.47
N GLU A 176 8.64 -15.30 -22.33
CA GLU A 176 9.20 -16.65 -22.18
C GLU A 176 8.13 -17.73 -22.35
N GLU A 177 6.95 -17.54 -21.77
CA GLU A 177 5.80 -18.44 -21.95
C GLU A 177 5.40 -18.54 -23.43
N GLN A 178 5.32 -17.42 -24.15
CA GLN A 178 5.00 -17.40 -25.58
C GLN A 178 6.07 -18.07 -26.46
N LEU A 179 7.35 -17.87 -26.14
CA LEU A 179 8.46 -18.54 -26.84
C LEU A 179 8.40 -20.06 -26.62
N ASN A 180 8.20 -20.49 -25.37
CA ASN A 180 8.09 -21.90 -25.02
C ASN A 180 6.84 -22.57 -25.63
N GLU A 181 5.74 -21.83 -25.82
CA GLU A 181 4.57 -22.32 -26.56
C GLU A 181 4.86 -22.43 -28.06
N ALA A 182 5.55 -21.45 -28.65
CA ALA A 182 5.93 -21.47 -30.06
C ALA A 182 6.87 -22.63 -30.40
N ASP A 183 7.80 -22.98 -29.51
CA ASP A 183 8.72 -24.12 -29.68
C ASP A 183 8.06 -25.49 -29.51
N ARG A 184 6.80 -25.54 -29.05
CA ARG A 184 6.01 -26.78 -28.91
C ARG A 184 5.20 -27.14 -30.15
N PHE A 185 5.16 -26.28 -31.17
CA PHE A 185 4.42 -26.48 -32.42
C PHE A 185 5.34 -26.45 -33.64
#